data_AF-A0A9D7S3S3-F1
#
_entry.id   AF-A0A9D7S3S3-F1
#
_cell.length_a   1.000
_cell.length_b   1.000
_cell.length_c   1.000
_cell.angle_alpha   90.00
_cell.angle_beta   90.00
_cell.angle_gamma   90.00
#
_symmetry.space_group_name_H-M   'P 1'
#
loop_
_entity.id
_entity.type
_entity.pdbx_description
1 polymer ?
#
loop_
_entity_poly.entity_id
_entity_poly.type
_entity_poly.pdbx_seq_one_letter_code
_entity_poly.pdbx_strand_id
1 'polypeptide(L)'
;MVVAAPQISVAGVPSLLDYATQAALLAPCAQLLPELSATPLAPFLALRQAEFQARCSALAQRGWVAGGDLQAQARSAYERLRGLGFPDTAMSNNATNIAADLWRAVAVSYSQAYARAGADERLCGYYFAMLGADGKPRVATDADRAAWFANSSGVAPSAGVQIVGPIGEGADPALAGLLCLRQAYEAKTPLGDRIRQGEGELRARGQLPNRPVVIIHGREDGLVPVGATSRPYVESVLRHGASSLSYWEIEHAQHFDGFLPQPAYASRHVPLLPYFYQALDQVYAKLNGGAAPAPSQVVRSQRRGLNADGSAPPMTAEHLGQLRADPGSDAIGLVGDQLVVPQ
;
A
#
# COMPACT_ATOMS: atom_id res chain seq x y z
N MET A 1 -2.54 21.84 3.90
CA MET A 1 -1.96 20.69 3.19
C MET A 1 -3.00 19.60 3.21
N VAL A 2 -3.23 18.95 2.07
CA VAL A 2 -4.15 17.81 1.98
C VAL A 2 -3.37 16.64 1.40
N VAL A 3 -3.49 15.48 2.03
CA VAL A 3 -2.85 14.25 1.57
C VAL A 3 -3.85 13.09 1.65
N ALA A 4 -3.89 12.25 0.61
CA ALA A 4 -4.74 11.07 0.55
C ALA A 4 -3.88 9.81 0.43
N ALA A 5 -4.27 8.76 1.18
CA ALA A 5 -3.56 7.50 1.33
C ALA A 5 -2.03 7.64 1.47
N PRO A 6 -1.54 8.56 2.33
CA PRO A 6 -0.13 8.86 2.33
C PRO A 6 0.66 7.70 2.92
N GLN A 7 1.83 7.43 2.33
CA GLN A 7 2.85 6.63 2.99
C GLN A 7 3.67 7.56 3.88
N ILE A 8 3.55 7.41 5.19
CA ILE A 8 4.29 8.22 6.17
C ILE A 8 4.88 7.28 7.21
N SER A 9 6.21 7.17 7.26
CA SER A 9 6.89 6.36 8.26
C SER A 9 7.26 7.20 9.48
N VAL A 10 6.96 6.67 10.67
CA VAL A 10 7.47 7.18 11.95
C VAL A 10 8.35 6.13 12.62
N ALA A 11 9.12 6.54 13.63
CA ALA A 11 9.92 5.59 14.40
C ALA A 11 9.03 4.61 15.21
N GLY A 12 9.51 3.39 15.42
CA GLY A 12 8.83 2.39 16.25
C GLY A 12 7.79 1.53 15.53
N VAL A 13 7.51 1.81 14.25
CA VAL A 13 6.65 0.97 13.39
C VAL A 13 7.40 0.55 12.13
N PRO A 14 6.97 -0.53 11.44
CA PRO A 14 7.55 -0.92 10.16
C PRO A 14 7.53 0.23 9.14
N SER A 15 8.64 0.47 8.48
CA SER A 15 8.71 1.42 7.36
C SER A 15 8.10 0.83 6.09
N LEU A 16 7.89 1.66 5.05
CA LEU A 16 7.46 1.18 3.73
C LEU A 16 8.34 0.05 3.22
N LEU A 17 9.66 0.26 3.19
CA LEU A 17 10.55 -0.72 2.60
C LEU A 17 10.61 -1.99 3.48
N ASP A 18 10.53 -1.85 4.80
CA ASP A 18 10.47 -2.98 5.71
C ASP A 18 9.23 -3.84 5.44
N TYR A 19 8.02 -3.26 5.53
CA TYR A 19 6.81 -4.06 5.32
C TYR A 19 6.65 -4.51 3.87
N ALA A 20 7.09 -3.73 2.87
CA ALA A 20 6.94 -4.10 1.46
C ALA A 20 7.86 -5.27 1.07
N THR A 21 9.10 -5.30 1.57
CA THR A 21 10.01 -6.45 1.33
C THR A 21 9.51 -7.71 2.02
N GLN A 22 8.92 -7.60 3.22
CA GLN A 22 8.28 -8.73 3.90
C GLN A 22 6.98 -9.16 3.17
N ALA A 23 6.14 -8.21 2.77
CA ALA A 23 4.90 -8.50 2.05
C ALA A 23 5.16 -9.13 0.69
N ALA A 24 6.21 -8.71 -0.03
CA ALA A 24 6.64 -9.38 -1.27
C ALA A 24 6.90 -10.87 -1.08
N LEU A 25 7.41 -11.27 0.08
CA LEU A 25 7.64 -12.68 0.43
C LEU A 25 6.35 -13.35 0.93
N LEU A 26 5.61 -12.72 1.84
CA LEU A 26 4.52 -13.35 2.57
C LEU A 26 3.19 -13.37 1.82
N ALA A 27 2.88 -12.32 1.04
CA ALA A 27 1.60 -12.14 0.37
C ALA A 27 1.17 -13.32 -0.50
N PRO A 28 2.03 -13.87 -1.39
CA PRO A 28 1.62 -15.00 -2.23
C PRO A 28 1.33 -16.26 -1.41
N CYS A 29 2.08 -16.49 -0.33
CA CYS A 29 1.82 -17.62 0.56
C CYS A 29 0.49 -17.47 1.32
N ALA A 30 0.24 -16.28 1.89
CA ALA A 30 -1.02 -15.98 2.58
C ALA A 30 -2.24 -16.12 1.65
N GLN A 31 -2.09 -15.80 0.36
CA GLN A 31 -3.15 -15.87 -0.65
C GLN A 31 -3.72 -17.28 -0.86
N LEU A 32 -3.05 -18.33 -0.38
CA LEU A 32 -3.57 -19.71 -0.38
C LEU A 32 -4.66 -19.96 0.67
N LEU A 33 -4.91 -19.02 1.58
CA LEU A 33 -5.99 -19.16 2.56
C LEU A 33 -7.37 -19.08 1.90
N PRO A 34 -8.32 -19.99 2.24
CA PRO A 34 -9.66 -19.98 1.66
C PRO A 34 -10.41 -18.65 1.84
N GLU A 35 -10.23 -17.97 2.97
CA GLU A 35 -10.86 -16.67 3.25
C GLU A 35 -10.41 -15.53 2.32
N LEU A 36 -9.24 -15.67 1.66
CA LEU A 36 -8.74 -14.71 0.68
C LEU A 36 -9.09 -15.09 -0.76
N SER A 37 -9.80 -16.20 -0.98
CA SER A 37 -10.13 -16.70 -2.32
C SER A 37 -11.20 -15.85 -3.03
N ALA A 38 -12.05 -15.15 -2.28
CA ALA A 38 -13.18 -14.38 -2.79
C ALA A 38 -12.76 -12.99 -3.34
N THR A 39 -12.00 -12.99 -4.42
CA THR A 39 -11.47 -11.78 -5.07
C THR A 39 -11.82 -11.72 -6.56
N PRO A 40 -12.02 -10.52 -7.15
CA PRO A 40 -12.18 -10.35 -8.60
C PRO A 40 -11.07 -10.98 -9.45
N LEU A 41 -9.90 -11.16 -8.85
CA LEU A 41 -8.70 -11.66 -9.50
C LEU A 41 -8.49 -13.17 -9.31
N ALA A 42 -9.46 -13.90 -8.73
CA ALA A 42 -9.32 -15.31 -8.41
C ALA A 42 -8.88 -16.17 -9.62
N PRO A 43 -9.43 -16.00 -10.85
CA PRO A 43 -8.97 -16.75 -12.01
C PRO A 43 -7.50 -16.49 -12.35
N PHE A 44 -7.02 -15.24 -12.21
CA PHE A 44 -5.63 -14.89 -12.47
C PHE A 44 -4.69 -15.51 -11.42
N LEU A 45 -5.09 -15.46 -10.15
CA LEU A 45 -4.31 -16.01 -9.05
C LEU A 45 -4.25 -17.55 -9.08
N ALA A 46 -5.30 -18.21 -9.55
CA ALA A 46 -5.33 -19.67 -9.72
C ALA A 46 -4.21 -20.16 -10.67
N LEU A 47 -3.87 -19.39 -11.71
CA LEU A 47 -2.77 -19.71 -12.62
C LEU A 47 -1.40 -19.70 -11.94
N ARG A 48 -1.27 -19.03 -10.79
CA ARG A 48 -0.03 -18.89 -10.01
C ARG A 48 -0.01 -19.74 -8.75
N GLN A 49 -0.97 -20.66 -8.57
CA GLN A 49 -1.07 -21.46 -7.35
C GLN A 49 0.20 -22.29 -7.08
N ALA A 50 0.82 -22.87 -8.12
CA ALA A 50 2.07 -23.62 -7.98
C ALA A 50 3.23 -22.74 -7.48
N GLU A 51 3.32 -21.49 -7.95
CA GLU A 51 4.28 -20.50 -7.47
C GLU A 51 4.06 -20.21 -5.98
N PHE A 52 2.80 -20.00 -5.58
CA PHE A 52 2.46 -19.65 -4.20
C PHE A 52 2.76 -20.80 -3.21
N GLN A 53 2.50 -22.04 -3.61
CA GLN A 53 2.84 -23.24 -2.84
C GLN A 53 4.35 -23.43 -2.70
N ALA A 54 5.09 -23.22 -3.80
CA ALA A 54 6.55 -23.24 -3.78
C ALA A 54 7.09 -22.14 -2.84
N ARG A 55 6.50 -20.94 -2.87
CA ARG A 55 6.86 -19.85 -1.97
C ARG A 55 6.63 -20.20 -0.50
N CYS A 56 5.47 -20.72 -0.13
CA CYS A 56 5.21 -21.15 1.25
C CYS A 56 6.24 -22.18 1.73
N SER A 57 6.48 -23.21 0.92
CA SER A 57 7.42 -24.28 1.26
C SER A 57 8.84 -23.76 1.44
N ALA A 58 9.29 -22.88 0.54
CA ALA A 58 10.62 -22.29 0.60
C ALA A 58 10.80 -21.34 1.79
N LEU A 59 9.75 -20.60 2.17
CA LEU A 59 9.75 -19.75 3.36
C LEU A 59 9.74 -20.59 4.65
N ALA A 60 8.99 -21.69 4.69
CA ALA A 60 8.95 -22.59 5.84
C ALA A 60 10.34 -23.21 6.10
N GLN A 61 10.99 -23.70 5.04
CA GLN A 61 12.37 -24.23 5.12
C GLN A 61 13.40 -23.21 5.64
N ARG A 62 13.12 -21.91 5.45
CA ARG A 62 13.96 -20.80 5.90
C ARG A 62 13.54 -20.23 7.26
N GLY A 63 12.52 -20.82 7.91
CA GLY A 63 11.98 -20.33 9.18
C GLY A 63 11.21 -19.01 9.10
N TRP A 64 10.82 -18.58 7.90
CA TRP A 64 10.04 -17.34 7.70
C TRP A 64 8.56 -17.53 8.03
N VAL A 65 8.04 -18.75 7.90
CA VAL A 65 6.66 -19.12 8.25
C VAL A 65 6.68 -20.45 9.00
N ALA A 66 5.71 -20.66 9.88
CA ALA A 66 5.57 -21.87 10.68
C ALA A 66 4.51 -22.81 10.10
N GLY A 67 4.61 -24.11 10.44
CA GLY A 67 3.60 -25.11 10.10
C GLY A 67 4.13 -26.30 9.27
N GLY A 68 3.55 -27.47 9.52
CA GLY A 68 3.93 -28.72 8.84
C GLY A 68 3.26 -28.94 7.48
N ASP A 69 2.25 -28.14 7.14
CA ASP A 69 1.52 -28.20 5.87
C ASP A 69 1.29 -26.80 5.29
N LEU A 70 0.84 -26.74 4.03
CA LEU A 70 0.61 -25.50 3.30
C LEU A 70 -0.44 -24.59 3.95
N GLN A 71 -1.46 -25.16 4.59
CA GLN A 71 -2.53 -24.36 5.21
C GLN A 71 -2.00 -23.63 6.45
N ALA A 72 -1.23 -24.34 7.29
CA ALA A 72 -0.56 -23.75 8.45
C ALA A 72 0.49 -22.71 8.04
N GLN A 73 1.24 -22.95 6.96
CA GLN A 73 2.21 -22.00 6.41
C GLN A 73 1.54 -20.72 5.90
N ALA A 74 0.44 -20.86 5.14
CA ALA A 74 -0.35 -19.73 4.64
C ALA A 74 -0.96 -18.91 5.80
N ARG A 75 -1.43 -19.59 6.86
CA ARG A 75 -1.92 -18.94 8.09
C ARG A 75 -0.81 -18.15 8.79
N SER A 76 0.36 -18.75 8.96
CA SER A 76 1.52 -18.07 9.53
C SER A 76 1.94 -16.85 8.70
N ALA A 77 1.92 -16.96 7.36
CA ALA A 77 2.19 -15.82 6.48
C ALA A 77 1.17 -14.68 6.66
N TYR A 78 -0.11 -15.01 6.74
CA TYR A 78 -1.20 -14.08 6.97
C TYR A 78 -1.06 -13.34 8.31
N GLU A 79 -0.79 -14.07 9.39
CA GLU A 79 -0.59 -13.48 10.72
C GLU A 79 0.63 -12.54 10.76
N ARG A 80 1.71 -12.91 10.09
CA ARG A 80 2.89 -12.04 9.94
C ARG A 80 2.55 -10.77 9.15
N LEU A 81 1.77 -10.87 8.07
CA LEU A 81 1.29 -9.68 7.34
C LEU A 81 0.45 -8.78 8.25
N ARG A 82 -0.48 -9.33 9.05
CA ARG A 82 -1.23 -8.50 10.01
C ARG A 82 -0.33 -7.79 11.01
N GLY A 83 0.71 -8.48 11.48
CA GLY A 83 1.74 -7.91 12.35
C GLY A 83 2.51 -6.72 11.76
N LEU A 84 2.46 -6.54 10.43
CA LEU A 84 3.04 -5.38 9.74
C LEU A 84 2.09 -4.18 9.69
N GLY A 85 0.91 -4.25 10.31
CA GLY A 85 -0.05 -3.14 10.43
C GLY A 85 -1.23 -3.19 9.46
N PHE A 86 -1.38 -4.25 8.67
CA PHE A 86 -2.53 -4.46 7.78
C PHE A 86 -3.78 -4.85 8.59
N PRO A 87 -4.87 -4.05 8.54
CA PRO A 87 -6.14 -4.45 9.13
C PRO A 87 -6.74 -5.67 8.42
N ASP A 88 -7.57 -6.45 9.12
CA ASP A 88 -8.27 -7.60 8.53
C ASP A 88 -9.05 -7.22 7.27
N THR A 89 -9.70 -6.06 7.30
CA THR A 89 -10.49 -5.51 6.20
C THR A 89 -9.65 -5.13 4.98
N ALA A 90 -8.34 -4.90 5.14
CA ALA A 90 -7.42 -4.62 4.04
C ALA A 90 -6.82 -5.90 3.42
N MET A 91 -6.83 -7.01 4.15
CA MET A 91 -6.20 -8.26 3.71
C MET A 91 -6.83 -8.84 2.44
N SER A 92 -8.12 -8.59 2.18
CA SER A 92 -8.78 -9.01 0.93
C SER A 92 -8.18 -8.35 -0.31
N ASN A 93 -7.52 -7.21 -0.16
CA ASN A 93 -6.88 -6.47 -1.25
C ASN A 93 -5.45 -6.94 -1.55
N ASN A 94 -4.95 -7.93 -0.81
CA ASN A 94 -3.68 -8.60 -1.08
C ASN A 94 -3.61 -9.14 -2.53
N ALA A 95 -4.73 -9.68 -3.01
CA ALA A 95 -4.90 -10.19 -4.36
C ALA A 95 -4.50 -9.15 -5.43
N THR A 96 -4.91 -7.90 -5.26
CA THR A 96 -4.62 -6.80 -6.19
C THR A 96 -3.12 -6.52 -6.24
N ASN A 97 -2.45 -6.50 -5.09
CA ASN A 97 -1.00 -6.27 -5.03
C ASN A 97 -0.19 -7.39 -5.65
N ILE A 98 -0.64 -8.63 -5.51
CA ILE A 98 0.01 -9.79 -6.16
C ILE A 98 -0.19 -9.73 -7.67
N ALA A 99 -1.43 -9.50 -8.12
CA ALA A 99 -1.74 -9.51 -9.54
C ALA A 99 -1.08 -8.37 -10.32
N ALA A 100 -1.01 -7.19 -9.71
CA ALA A 100 -0.35 -6.01 -10.27
C ALA A 100 1.16 -5.97 -9.95
N ASP A 101 1.71 -6.99 -9.28
CA ASP A 101 3.13 -7.11 -8.94
C ASP A 101 3.70 -5.92 -8.14
N LEU A 102 2.84 -5.33 -7.31
CA LEU A 102 3.13 -4.09 -6.60
C LEU A 102 4.17 -4.27 -5.50
N TRP A 103 4.21 -5.42 -4.83
CA TRP A 103 5.20 -5.65 -3.77
C TRP A 103 6.63 -5.68 -4.31
N ARG A 104 6.84 -6.32 -5.47
CA ARG A 104 8.14 -6.29 -6.14
C ARG A 104 8.46 -4.89 -6.66
N ALA A 105 7.45 -4.21 -7.22
CA ALA A 105 7.60 -2.85 -7.70
C ALA A 105 8.07 -1.87 -6.63
N VAL A 106 7.43 -1.90 -5.45
CA VAL A 106 7.79 -1.09 -4.30
C VAL A 106 9.17 -1.51 -3.76
N ALA A 107 9.40 -2.80 -3.55
CA ALA A 107 10.67 -3.28 -3.00
C ALA A 107 11.87 -2.85 -3.85
N VAL A 108 11.79 -2.98 -5.18
CA VAL A 108 12.88 -2.59 -6.09
C VAL A 108 13.04 -1.07 -6.12
N SER A 109 11.95 -0.33 -6.41
CA SER A 109 12.02 1.12 -6.63
C SER A 109 12.48 1.87 -5.38
N TYR A 110 11.98 1.49 -4.20
CA TYR A 110 12.37 2.14 -2.95
C TYR A 110 13.73 1.67 -2.42
N SER A 111 14.17 0.44 -2.72
CA SER A 111 15.57 0.05 -2.45
C SER A 111 16.54 0.90 -3.25
N GLN A 112 16.28 1.11 -4.56
CA GLN A 112 17.10 1.98 -5.40
C GLN A 112 17.10 3.42 -4.86
N ALA A 113 15.91 3.97 -4.59
CA ALA A 113 15.77 5.36 -4.15
C ALA A 113 16.45 5.61 -2.80
N TYR A 114 16.22 4.75 -1.80
CA TYR A 114 16.80 4.92 -0.46
C TYR A 114 18.31 4.65 -0.46
N ALA A 115 18.80 3.73 -1.29
CA ALA A 115 20.23 3.57 -1.49
C ALA A 115 20.87 4.79 -2.19
N ARG A 116 20.09 5.70 -2.79
CA ARG A 116 20.55 6.71 -3.75
C ARG A 116 21.35 6.05 -4.87
N ALA A 117 20.87 4.90 -5.32
CA ALA A 117 21.51 4.08 -6.34
C ALA A 117 21.43 4.74 -7.71
N GLY A 118 22.46 4.56 -8.53
CA GLY A 118 22.42 4.98 -9.92
C GLY A 118 21.32 4.24 -10.70
N ALA A 119 20.82 4.84 -11.78
CA ALA A 119 19.80 4.19 -12.62
C ALA A 119 20.28 2.83 -13.20
N ASP A 120 21.59 2.69 -13.43
CA ASP A 120 22.23 1.47 -13.92
C ASP A 120 22.77 0.57 -12.80
N GLU A 121 22.73 1.01 -11.54
CA GLU A 121 23.18 0.20 -10.39
C GLU A 121 22.14 -0.91 -10.13
N ARG A 122 22.59 -2.17 -10.29
CA ARG A 122 21.70 -3.34 -10.23
C ARG A 122 21.63 -3.93 -8.82
N LEU A 123 20.79 -3.38 -7.96
CA LEU A 123 20.61 -3.93 -6.62
C LEU A 123 19.95 -5.31 -6.73
N CYS A 124 20.62 -6.34 -6.20
CA CYS A 124 20.19 -7.74 -6.31
C CYS A 124 19.94 -8.22 -7.75
N GLY A 125 20.61 -7.61 -8.74
CA GLY A 125 20.44 -7.93 -10.15
C GLY A 125 19.19 -7.34 -10.79
N TYR A 126 18.37 -6.56 -10.05
CA TYR A 126 17.23 -5.85 -10.62
C TYR A 126 17.66 -4.64 -11.43
N TYR A 127 16.94 -4.37 -12.52
CA TYR A 127 17.07 -3.16 -13.33
C TYR A 127 15.75 -2.86 -14.04
N PHE A 128 15.65 -1.66 -14.62
CA PHE A 128 14.49 -1.23 -15.40
C PHE A 128 14.83 -1.25 -16.89
N ALA A 129 13.92 -1.79 -17.70
CA ALA A 129 14.10 -1.82 -19.14
C ALA A 129 12.75 -1.81 -19.87
N MET A 130 12.75 -1.29 -21.10
CA MET A 130 11.68 -1.61 -22.02
C MET A 130 11.89 -3.02 -22.55
N LEU A 131 10.82 -3.80 -22.67
CA LEU A 131 10.87 -5.13 -23.28
C LEU A 131 10.28 -5.09 -24.69
N GLY A 132 10.90 -5.83 -25.61
CA GLY A 132 10.35 -6.14 -26.92
C GLY A 132 9.25 -7.20 -26.85
N ALA A 133 8.59 -7.47 -27.98
CA ALA A 133 7.58 -8.52 -28.07
C ALA A 133 8.15 -9.94 -27.78
N ASP A 134 9.47 -10.10 -27.90
CA ASP A 134 10.21 -11.31 -27.55
C ASP A 134 10.57 -11.41 -26.05
N GLY A 135 10.12 -10.44 -25.24
CA GLY A 135 10.41 -10.36 -23.81
C GLY A 135 11.84 -9.93 -23.49
N LYS A 136 12.65 -9.54 -24.48
CA LYS A 136 14.04 -9.10 -24.25
C LYS A 136 14.14 -7.60 -24.09
N PRO A 137 15.14 -7.09 -23.33
CA PRO A 137 15.40 -5.66 -23.26
C PRO A 137 15.61 -5.04 -24.64
N ARG A 138 14.97 -3.89 -24.85
CA ARG A 138 15.13 -3.04 -26.04
C ARG A 138 15.42 -1.60 -25.65
N VAL A 139 15.99 -0.86 -26.58
CA VAL A 139 16.18 0.59 -26.43
C VAL A 139 14.81 1.29 -26.53
N ALA A 140 14.60 2.30 -25.69
CA ALA A 140 13.43 3.16 -25.75
C ALA A 140 13.50 4.09 -26.97
N THR A 141 12.43 4.13 -27.76
CA THR A 141 12.27 5.06 -28.88
C THR A 141 11.94 6.47 -28.39
N ASP A 142 12.03 7.47 -29.27
CA ASP A 142 11.65 8.85 -28.94
C ASP A 142 10.16 8.95 -28.56
N ALA A 143 9.31 8.16 -29.22
CA ALA A 143 7.88 8.07 -28.92
C ALA A 143 7.61 7.45 -27.54
N ASP A 144 8.36 6.40 -27.16
CA ASP A 144 8.25 5.82 -25.82
C ASP A 144 8.57 6.89 -24.76
N ARG A 145 9.68 7.61 -24.92
CA ARG A 145 10.12 8.64 -23.96
C ARG A 145 9.14 9.82 -23.87
N ALA A 146 8.58 10.24 -24.99
CA ALA A 146 7.58 11.32 -25.04
C ALA A 146 6.29 10.96 -24.28
N ALA A 147 5.94 9.68 -24.21
CA ALA A 147 4.72 9.21 -23.56
C ALA A 147 4.85 9.07 -22.03
N TRP A 148 6.06 8.93 -21.49
CA TRP A 148 6.26 8.57 -20.08
C TRP A 148 5.69 9.58 -19.09
N PHE A 149 5.85 10.88 -19.35
CA PHE A 149 5.36 11.91 -18.43
C PHE A 149 3.84 11.85 -18.25
N ALA A 150 3.09 11.58 -19.32
CA ALA A 150 1.63 11.55 -19.30
C ALA A 150 1.05 10.20 -18.84
N ASN A 151 1.72 9.09 -19.17
CA ASN A 151 1.15 7.76 -19.03
C ASN A 151 1.77 6.91 -17.92
N SER A 152 2.93 7.29 -17.37
CA SER A 152 3.55 6.54 -16.28
C SER A 152 2.92 6.89 -14.94
N SER A 153 2.67 5.87 -14.13
CA SER A 153 2.34 6.02 -12.71
C SER A 153 3.54 6.42 -11.85
N GLY A 154 4.76 6.46 -12.42
CA GLY A 154 6.01 6.65 -11.69
C GLY A 154 6.54 5.39 -10.99
N VAL A 155 5.83 4.25 -11.09
CA VAL A 155 6.22 2.96 -10.51
C VAL A 155 6.14 1.88 -11.60
N ALA A 156 7.27 1.29 -11.96
CA ALA A 156 7.29 0.19 -12.94
C ALA A 156 6.67 -1.08 -12.34
N PRO A 157 5.97 -1.93 -13.12
CA PRO A 157 5.74 -1.80 -14.57
C PRO A 157 4.75 -0.68 -14.94
N SER A 158 5.16 0.24 -15.80
CA SER A 158 4.33 1.35 -16.29
C SER A 158 4.87 1.93 -17.59
N ALA A 159 3.98 2.42 -18.47
CA ALA A 159 4.34 3.06 -19.74
C ALA A 159 5.43 2.32 -20.56
N GLY A 160 5.36 0.98 -20.59
CA GLY A 160 6.29 0.11 -21.31
C GLY A 160 7.62 -0.18 -20.60
N VAL A 161 7.92 0.50 -19.49
CA VAL A 161 9.06 0.19 -18.62
C VAL A 161 8.68 -0.98 -17.71
N GLN A 162 9.55 -1.98 -17.64
CA GLN A 162 9.40 -3.20 -16.85
C GLN A 162 10.48 -3.29 -15.78
N ILE A 163 10.20 -4.06 -14.73
CA ILE A 163 11.21 -4.49 -13.77
C ILE A 163 11.75 -5.84 -14.21
N VAL A 164 13.03 -5.87 -14.55
CA VAL A 164 13.75 -7.09 -14.88
C VAL A 164 14.59 -7.49 -13.69
N GLY A 165 14.37 -8.71 -13.19
CA GLY A 165 15.14 -9.28 -12.09
C GLY A 165 16.07 -10.41 -12.54
N PRO A 166 16.90 -10.93 -11.62
CA PRO A 166 17.56 -12.21 -11.86
C PRO A 166 16.50 -13.28 -12.10
N ILE A 167 16.71 -14.13 -13.12
CA ILE A 167 15.83 -15.26 -13.38
C ILE A 167 16.21 -16.36 -12.39
N GLY A 168 15.38 -16.55 -11.37
CA GLY A 168 15.50 -17.70 -10.46
C GLY A 168 15.06 -19.00 -11.13
N GLU A 169 15.32 -20.12 -10.45
CA GLU A 169 14.95 -21.46 -10.90
C GLU A 169 13.62 -21.93 -10.29
N GLY A 170 13.01 -22.94 -10.90
CA GLY A 170 11.84 -23.64 -10.36
C GLY A 170 10.50 -22.92 -10.56
N ALA A 171 9.51 -23.30 -9.73
CA ALA A 171 8.13 -22.80 -9.83
C ALA A 171 7.94 -21.36 -9.32
N ASP A 172 8.95 -20.79 -8.63
CA ASP A 172 8.93 -19.42 -8.13
C ASP A 172 10.23 -18.67 -8.47
N PRO A 173 10.34 -18.19 -9.72
CA PRO A 173 11.57 -17.56 -10.21
C PRO A 173 11.86 -16.19 -9.56
N ALA A 174 10.87 -15.56 -8.92
CA ALA A 174 11.04 -14.23 -8.32
C ALA A 174 11.64 -14.28 -6.90
N LEU A 175 11.56 -15.44 -6.22
CA LEU A 175 11.89 -15.55 -4.79
C LEU A 175 13.33 -15.16 -4.47
N ALA A 176 14.31 -15.61 -5.28
CA ALA A 176 15.72 -15.37 -5.00
C ALA A 176 16.07 -13.88 -4.97
N GLY A 177 15.57 -13.11 -5.94
CA GLY A 177 15.77 -11.66 -5.97
C GLY A 177 15.09 -10.94 -4.80
N LEU A 178 13.86 -11.34 -4.43
CA LEU A 178 13.14 -10.76 -3.30
C LEU A 178 13.83 -11.04 -1.96
N LEU A 179 14.34 -12.26 -1.77
CA LEU A 179 15.14 -12.60 -0.59
C LEU A 179 16.45 -11.79 -0.54
N CYS A 180 17.11 -11.58 -1.68
CA CYS A 180 18.29 -10.72 -1.73
C CYS A 180 17.96 -9.28 -1.29
N LEU A 181 16.86 -8.69 -1.78
CA LEU A 181 16.46 -7.34 -1.36
C LEU A 181 16.19 -7.27 0.14
N ARG A 182 15.49 -8.28 0.68
CA ARG A 182 15.23 -8.36 2.12
C ARG A 182 16.52 -8.45 2.93
N GLN A 183 17.44 -9.32 2.52
CA GLN A 183 18.74 -9.47 3.18
C GLN A 183 19.58 -8.19 3.07
N ALA A 184 19.59 -7.52 1.91
CA ALA A 184 20.30 -6.26 1.74
C ALA A 184 19.76 -5.17 2.68
N TYR A 185 18.43 -5.09 2.86
CA TYR A 185 17.79 -4.17 3.79
C TYR A 185 18.20 -4.41 5.26
N GLU A 186 18.33 -5.68 5.68
CA GLU A 186 18.66 -6.04 7.07
C GLU A 186 20.16 -6.04 7.35
N ALA A 187 21.00 -6.32 6.35
CA ALA A 187 22.41 -6.58 6.55
C ALA A 187 23.20 -5.31 6.93
N LYS A 188 24.19 -5.47 7.81
CA LYS A 188 25.18 -4.43 8.15
C LYS A 188 26.29 -4.39 7.11
N THR A 189 25.93 -4.06 5.87
CA THR A 189 26.83 -3.90 4.73
C THR A 189 26.74 -2.46 4.22
N PRO A 190 27.71 -1.98 3.42
CA PRO A 190 27.65 -0.62 2.86
C PRO A 190 26.35 -0.32 2.10
N LEU A 191 25.79 -1.31 1.39
CA LEU A 191 24.50 -1.16 0.72
C LEU A 191 23.35 -1.07 1.72
N GLY A 192 23.29 -1.97 2.70
CA GLY A 192 22.24 -1.92 3.72
C GLY A 192 22.28 -0.63 4.55
N ASP A 193 23.47 -0.12 4.84
CA ASP A 193 23.66 1.17 5.52
C ASP A 193 23.17 2.34 4.67
N ARG A 194 23.49 2.38 3.36
CA ARG A 194 22.94 3.38 2.42
C ARG A 194 21.42 3.37 2.43
N ILE A 195 20.79 2.20 2.29
CA ILE A 195 19.33 2.05 2.26
C ILE A 195 18.71 2.56 3.56
N ARG A 196 19.21 2.09 4.72
CA ARG A 196 18.65 2.50 6.03
C ARG A 196 18.90 3.98 6.33
N GLN A 197 20.01 4.54 5.86
CA GLN A 197 20.27 5.98 5.98
C GLN A 197 19.25 6.77 5.17
N GLY A 198 19.07 6.46 3.88
CA GLY A 198 18.11 7.18 3.03
C GLY A 198 16.68 7.06 3.53
N GLU A 199 16.28 5.89 4.02
CA GLU A 199 14.98 5.72 4.69
C GLU A 199 14.88 6.58 5.96
N GLY A 200 15.94 6.58 6.79
CA GLY A 200 15.99 7.32 8.05
C GLY A 200 15.82 8.83 7.88
N GLU A 201 16.35 9.38 6.78
CA GLU A 201 16.22 10.79 6.41
C GLU A 201 14.78 11.21 6.09
N LEU A 202 13.91 10.26 5.73
CA LEU A 202 12.51 10.49 5.36
C LEU A 202 11.52 10.25 6.50
N ARG A 203 12.00 9.81 7.67
CA ARG A 203 11.14 9.53 8.82
C ARG A 203 10.49 10.81 9.34
N ALA A 204 9.17 10.80 9.40
CA ALA A 204 8.40 11.92 9.89
C ALA A 204 8.56 12.07 11.41
N ARG A 205 8.71 13.32 11.86
CA ARG A 205 8.96 13.66 13.28
C ARG A 205 7.69 14.01 14.05
N GLY A 206 6.52 13.92 13.42
CA GLY A 206 5.24 14.30 14.04
C GLY A 206 5.06 15.80 14.28
N GLN A 207 5.86 16.66 13.62
CA GLN A 207 5.76 18.11 13.75
C GLN A 207 4.98 18.68 12.58
N LEU A 208 3.86 19.37 12.87
CA LEU A 208 3.08 20.03 11.84
C LEU A 208 3.56 21.46 11.58
N PRO A 209 3.44 21.95 10.34
CA PRO A 209 3.54 23.37 10.07
C PRO A 209 2.38 24.14 10.72
N ASN A 210 2.53 25.44 10.93
CA ASN A 210 1.46 26.34 11.39
C ASN A 210 0.43 26.62 10.27
N ARG A 211 -0.25 25.58 9.79
CA ARG A 211 -1.32 25.63 8.78
C ARG A 211 -2.22 24.39 8.89
N PRO A 212 -3.47 24.43 8.38
CA PRO A 212 -4.34 23.27 8.39
C PRO A 212 -3.75 22.09 7.61
N VAL A 213 -3.83 20.90 8.19
CA VAL A 213 -3.43 19.63 7.57
C VAL A 213 -4.61 18.66 7.62
N VAL A 214 -4.99 18.11 6.47
CA VAL A 214 -5.99 17.04 6.38
C VAL A 214 -5.34 15.79 5.80
N ILE A 215 -5.44 14.68 6.53
CA ILE A 215 -5.00 13.35 6.11
C ILE A 215 -6.24 12.52 5.84
N ILE A 216 -6.31 11.90 4.67
CA ILE A 216 -7.40 11.02 4.28
C ILE A 216 -6.81 9.66 4.01
N HIS A 217 -7.40 8.59 4.55
CA HIS A 217 -6.87 7.25 4.32
C HIS A 217 -7.98 6.21 4.31
N GLY A 218 -7.99 5.35 3.29
CA GLY A 218 -8.90 4.21 3.26
C GLY A 218 -8.52 3.14 4.28
N ARG A 219 -9.47 2.70 5.09
CA ARG A 219 -9.28 1.63 6.07
C ARG A 219 -8.92 0.28 5.43
N GLU A 220 -9.32 0.08 4.18
CA GLU A 220 -9.04 -1.12 3.39
C GLU A 220 -7.85 -0.94 2.46
N ASP A 221 -6.97 0.03 2.72
CA ASP A 221 -5.73 0.18 1.96
C ASP A 221 -4.81 -1.04 2.16
N GLY A 222 -4.79 -1.89 1.13
CA GLY A 222 -4.00 -3.11 1.11
C GLY A 222 -2.56 -2.92 0.68
N LEU A 223 -2.14 -1.74 0.21
CA LEU A 223 -0.75 -1.46 -0.20
C LEU A 223 0.00 -0.65 0.87
N VAL A 224 -0.69 0.33 1.45
CA VAL A 224 -0.18 1.31 2.39
C VAL A 224 -1.00 1.19 3.69
N PRO A 225 -0.68 0.24 4.58
CA PRO A 225 -1.58 -0.13 5.66
C PRO A 225 -1.68 0.94 6.74
N VAL A 226 -2.89 1.42 7.04
CA VAL A 226 -3.15 2.49 8.03
C VAL A 226 -2.43 2.28 9.37
N GLY A 227 -2.25 1.03 9.81
CA GLY A 227 -1.58 0.67 11.06
C GLY A 227 -0.06 0.89 11.08
N ALA A 228 0.60 0.97 9.93
CA ALA A 228 2.04 1.26 9.84
C ALA A 228 2.36 2.67 9.33
N THR A 229 1.33 3.45 8.97
CA THR A 229 1.48 4.79 8.41
C THR A 229 0.62 5.81 9.14
N SER A 230 -0.63 6.02 8.72
CA SER A 230 -1.35 7.22 9.13
C SER A 230 -1.75 7.18 10.59
N ARG A 231 -2.15 6.02 11.14
CA ARG A 231 -2.46 5.91 12.57
C ARG A 231 -1.26 6.25 13.46
N PRO A 232 -0.08 5.61 13.32
CA PRO A 232 1.06 5.95 14.16
C PRO A 232 1.60 7.37 13.90
N TYR A 233 1.48 7.89 12.68
CA TYR A 233 1.81 9.31 12.41
C TYR A 233 0.86 10.28 13.12
N VAL A 234 -0.45 10.05 13.02
CA VAL A 234 -1.47 10.88 13.69
C VAL A 234 -1.31 10.81 15.21
N GLU A 235 -1.06 9.62 15.77
CA GLU A 235 -0.73 9.47 17.19
C GLU A 235 0.46 10.34 17.60
N SER A 236 1.57 10.22 16.86
CA SER A 236 2.79 11.00 17.08
C SER A 236 2.50 12.51 17.02
N VAL A 237 1.77 12.96 16.00
CA VAL A 237 1.41 14.37 15.82
C VAL A 237 0.56 14.90 16.98
N LEU A 238 -0.45 14.15 17.42
CA LEU A 238 -1.33 14.56 18.52
C LEU A 238 -0.59 14.59 19.86
N ARG A 239 0.34 13.66 20.12
CA ARG A 239 1.19 13.68 21.33
C ARG A 239 2.10 14.92 21.37
N HIS A 240 2.46 15.48 20.23
CA HIS A 240 3.18 16.75 20.14
C HIS A 240 2.26 17.98 20.29
N GLY A 241 0.98 17.81 20.62
CA GLY A 241 0.04 18.89 20.92
C GLY A 241 -0.53 19.60 19.68
N ALA A 242 -0.46 18.96 18.50
CA ALA A 242 -0.99 19.56 17.29
C ALA A 242 -2.51 19.74 17.35
N SER A 243 -2.98 20.95 17.01
CA SER A 243 -4.41 21.31 16.99
C SER A 243 -4.96 21.60 15.59
N SER A 244 -4.10 21.62 14.57
CA SER A 244 -4.46 21.94 13.18
C SER A 244 -4.47 20.72 12.25
N LEU A 245 -4.71 19.53 12.80
CA LEU A 245 -4.80 18.27 12.09
C LEU A 245 -6.25 17.75 12.04
N SER A 246 -6.68 17.34 10.86
CA SER A 246 -7.84 16.48 10.67
C SER A 246 -7.41 15.16 10.04
N TYR A 247 -7.80 14.03 10.64
CA TYR A 247 -7.60 12.70 10.08
C TYR A 247 -8.95 12.05 9.76
N TRP A 248 -9.19 11.80 8.47
CA TRP A 248 -10.40 11.14 7.99
C TRP A 248 -10.06 9.72 7.55
N GLU A 249 -10.45 8.74 8.35
CA GLU A 249 -10.29 7.33 8.02
C GLU A 249 -11.59 6.84 7.34
N ILE A 250 -11.52 6.49 6.06
CA ILE A 250 -12.68 6.21 5.24
C ILE A 250 -12.92 4.69 5.22
N GLU A 251 -14.08 4.25 5.68
CA GLU A 251 -14.46 2.84 5.56
C GLU A 251 -14.65 2.43 4.10
N HIS A 252 -14.44 1.15 3.81
CA HIS A 252 -14.60 0.57 2.48
C HIS A 252 -13.74 1.21 1.37
N ALA A 253 -12.84 2.14 1.69
CA ALA A 253 -11.93 2.73 0.72
C ALA A 253 -10.57 2.04 0.74
N GLN A 254 -9.95 1.95 -0.43
CA GLN A 254 -8.64 1.33 -0.66
C GLN A 254 -7.73 2.30 -1.46
N HIS A 255 -6.50 1.90 -1.77
CA HIS A 255 -5.47 2.79 -2.35
C HIS A 255 -5.75 3.28 -3.77
N PHE A 256 -6.40 2.46 -4.60
CA PHE A 256 -6.44 2.55 -6.05
C PHE A 256 -7.81 2.97 -6.60
N ASP A 257 -8.17 4.24 -6.51
CA ASP A 257 -9.41 4.76 -7.15
C ASP A 257 -9.48 4.39 -8.65
N GLY A 258 -8.34 4.23 -9.31
CA GLY A 258 -8.24 3.80 -10.71
C GLY A 258 -8.80 2.39 -11.02
N PHE A 259 -9.02 1.53 -10.02
CA PHE A 259 -9.67 0.22 -10.22
C PHE A 259 -11.20 0.28 -10.08
N LEU A 260 -11.76 1.37 -9.54
CA LEU A 260 -13.19 1.51 -9.30
C LEU A 260 -14.08 1.57 -10.55
N PRO A 261 -13.59 1.82 -11.78
CA PRO A 261 -14.37 1.60 -13.00
C PRO A 261 -14.73 0.12 -13.26
N GLN A 262 -14.00 -0.82 -12.66
CA GLN A 262 -14.28 -2.25 -12.83
C GLN A 262 -15.42 -2.68 -11.87
N PRO A 263 -16.51 -3.32 -12.36
CA PRO A 263 -17.68 -3.65 -11.54
C PRO A 263 -17.37 -4.41 -10.25
N ALA A 264 -16.37 -5.27 -10.29
CA ALA A 264 -15.97 -6.09 -9.16
C ALA A 264 -15.28 -5.29 -8.04
N TYR A 265 -14.58 -4.19 -8.35
CA TYR A 265 -14.06 -3.27 -7.33
C TYR A 265 -15.11 -2.22 -6.96
N ALA A 266 -15.88 -1.77 -7.95
CA ALA A 266 -16.96 -0.81 -7.81
C ALA A 266 -17.98 -1.21 -6.73
N SER A 267 -18.34 -2.49 -6.66
CA SER A 267 -19.28 -3.02 -5.68
C SER A 267 -18.74 -3.10 -4.26
N ARG A 268 -17.41 -3.18 -4.12
CA ARG A 268 -16.73 -3.37 -2.84
C ARG A 268 -16.27 -2.05 -2.24
N HIS A 269 -15.82 -1.10 -3.05
CA HIS A 269 -15.09 0.06 -2.52
C HIS A 269 -15.69 1.41 -2.90
N VAL A 270 -15.44 2.39 -2.03
CA VAL A 270 -15.72 3.81 -2.27
C VAL A 270 -14.43 4.56 -2.63
N PRO A 271 -14.50 5.61 -3.48
CA PRO A 271 -13.33 6.38 -3.90
C PRO A 271 -12.82 7.30 -2.79
N LEU A 272 -11.51 7.53 -2.73
CA LEU A 272 -10.90 8.54 -1.86
C LEU A 272 -10.96 9.96 -2.45
N LEU A 273 -10.97 10.10 -3.77
CA LEU A 273 -10.89 11.40 -4.45
C LEU A 273 -11.99 12.40 -4.05
N PRO A 274 -13.28 12.01 -3.87
CA PRO A 274 -14.29 12.96 -3.40
C PRO A 274 -13.95 13.60 -2.05
N TYR A 275 -13.39 12.84 -1.10
CA TYR A 275 -12.95 13.39 0.18
C TYR A 275 -11.71 14.26 0.01
N PHE A 276 -10.81 13.92 -0.91
CA PHE A 276 -9.63 14.74 -1.23
C PHE A 276 -10.03 16.13 -1.72
N TYR A 277 -11.00 16.22 -2.64
CA TYR A 277 -11.52 17.51 -3.11
C TYR A 277 -12.24 18.28 -2.00
N GLN A 278 -13.07 17.61 -1.18
CA GLN A 278 -13.70 18.25 -0.02
C GLN A 278 -12.67 18.80 0.98
N ALA A 279 -11.58 18.08 1.21
CA ALA A 279 -10.50 18.57 2.06
C ALA A 279 -9.77 19.75 1.46
N LEU A 280 -9.54 19.77 0.14
CA LEU A 280 -8.94 20.92 -0.55
C LEU A 280 -9.82 22.16 -0.37
N ASP A 281 -11.14 22.03 -0.56
CA ASP A 281 -12.10 23.11 -0.38
C ASP A 281 -12.11 23.63 1.06
N GLN A 282 -12.11 22.73 2.06
CA GLN A 282 -12.11 23.12 3.48
C GLN A 282 -10.78 23.75 3.92
N VAL A 283 -9.64 23.24 3.43
CA VAL A 283 -8.33 23.85 3.68
C VAL A 283 -8.25 25.22 3.01
N TYR A 284 -8.72 25.37 1.77
CA TYR A 284 -8.78 26.64 1.07
C TYR A 284 -9.65 27.65 1.82
N ALA A 285 -10.85 27.24 2.27
CA ALA A 285 -11.73 28.09 3.06
C ALA A 285 -11.03 28.55 4.35
N LYS A 286 -10.39 27.64 5.09
CA LYS A 286 -9.68 27.99 6.34
C LYS A 286 -8.52 28.96 6.11
N LEU A 287 -7.76 28.79 5.03
CA LEU A 287 -6.67 29.71 4.67
C LEU A 287 -7.19 31.11 4.32
N ASN A 288 -8.44 31.23 3.88
CA ASN A 288 -9.13 32.49 3.60
C ASN A 288 -9.98 33.00 4.78
N GLY A 289 -9.69 32.57 6.01
CA GLY A 289 -10.39 33.05 7.22
C GLY A 289 -11.73 32.36 7.51
N GLY A 290 -12.10 31.34 6.74
CA GLY A 290 -13.30 30.54 6.95
C GLY A 290 -13.17 29.50 8.08
N ALA A 291 -14.16 28.61 8.13
CA ALA A 291 -14.23 27.51 9.09
C ALA A 291 -13.02 26.55 8.97
N ALA A 292 -12.66 25.90 10.08
CA ALA A 292 -11.65 24.84 10.06
C ALA A 292 -12.19 23.59 9.31
N PRO A 293 -11.29 22.75 8.76
CA PRO A 293 -11.71 21.45 8.26
C PRO A 293 -12.42 20.61 9.33
N ALA A 294 -13.30 19.71 8.91
CA ALA A 294 -14.01 18.81 9.80
C ALA A 294 -13.03 18.05 10.70
N PRO A 295 -13.38 17.79 11.98
CA PRO A 295 -12.49 17.13 12.93
C PRO A 295 -12.14 15.71 12.49
N SER A 296 -11.09 15.17 13.12
CA SER A 296 -10.65 13.79 12.91
C SER A 296 -11.77 12.79 13.22
N GLN A 297 -12.07 11.91 12.28
CA GLN A 297 -13.19 10.99 12.39
C GLN A 297 -13.06 9.77 11.47
N VAL A 298 -13.78 8.71 11.82
CA VAL A 298 -14.10 7.63 10.90
C VAL A 298 -15.31 8.04 10.06
N VAL A 299 -15.16 7.98 8.74
CA VAL A 299 -16.27 8.23 7.82
C VAL A 299 -16.94 6.90 7.47
N ARG A 300 -18.16 6.72 7.97
CA ARG A 300 -19.00 5.54 7.77
C ARG A 300 -19.60 5.56 6.37
N SER A 301 -19.01 4.79 5.47
CA SER A 301 -19.43 4.67 4.08
C SER A 301 -20.27 3.39 3.88
N GLN A 302 -20.90 3.25 2.71
CA GLN A 302 -21.66 2.05 2.35
C GLN A 302 -21.16 1.49 1.03
N ARG A 303 -20.96 0.17 0.99
CA ARG A 303 -20.63 -0.54 -0.24
C ARG A 303 -21.82 -0.48 -1.20
N ARG A 304 -21.54 -0.29 -2.49
CA ARG A 304 -22.58 -0.27 -3.53
C ARG A 304 -23.24 -1.61 -3.76
N GLY A 305 -22.52 -2.70 -3.50
CA GLY A 305 -22.98 -4.04 -3.86
C GLY A 305 -23.09 -4.21 -5.38
N LEU A 306 -23.81 -5.27 -5.79
CA LEU A 306 -24.08 -5.57 -7.18
C LEU A 306 -25.59 -5.65 -7.40
N ASN A 307 -26.03 -5.20 -8.57
CA ASN A 307 -27.35 -5.47 -9.11
C ASN A 307 -27.47 -6.97 -9.48
N ALA A 308 -28.69 -7.43 -9.71
CA ALA A 308 -28.97 -8.82 -10.10
C ALA A 308 -28.26 -9.25 -11.40
N ASP A 309 -27.95 -8.29 -12.28
CA ASP A 309 -27.22 -8.51 -13.54
C ASP A 309 -25.69 -8.49 -13.39
N GLY A 310 -25.16 -8.32 -12.17
CA GLY A 310 -23.73 -8.26 -11.89
C GLY A 310 -23.08 -6.89 -12.17
N SER A 311 -23.85 -5.86 -12.52
CA SER A 311 -23.37 -4.48 -12.58
C SER A 311 -23.32 -3.86 -11.18
N ALA A 312 -22.44 -2.87 -10.96
CA ALA A 312 -22.49 -2.06 -9.74
C ALA A 312 -23.43 -0.86 -9.97
N PRO A 313 -24.32 -0.53 -9.03
CA PRO A 313 -25.17 0.65 -9.17
C PRO A 313 -24.34 1.95 -9.22
N PRO A 314 -24.92 3.06 -9.70
CA PRO A 314 -24.26 4.36 -9.66
C PRO A 314 -23.86 4.75 -8.22
N MET A 315 -22.73 5.44 -8.10
CA MET A 315 -22.32 6.02 -6.82
C MET A 315 -23.28 7.15 -6.43
N THR A 316 -23.65 7.21 -5.16
CA THR A 316 -24.50 8.28 -4.58
C THR A 316 -23.82 8.86 -3.35
N ALA A 317 -24.31 9.99 -2.85
CA ALA A 317 -23.79 10.60 -1.62
C ALA A 317 -23.94 9.66 -0.41
N GLU A 318 -24.98 8.84 -0.36
CA GLU A 318 -25.22 7.88 0.72
C GLU A 318 -24.09 6.85 0.83
N HIS A 319 -23.59 6.38 -0.31
CA HIS A 319 -22.46 5.45 -0.35
C HIS A 319 -21.18 6.06 0.21
N LEU A 320 -20.96 7.37 0.01
CA LEU A 320 -19.79 8.08 0.55
C LEU A 320 -19.95 8.39 2.06
N GLY A 321 -21.13 8.21 2.63
CA GLY A 321 -21.38 8.64 4.00
C GLY A 321 -21.27 10.16 4.16
N GLN A 322 -21.10 10.60 5.41
CA GLN A 322 -21.08 12.03 5.73
C GLN A 322 -19.87 12.37 6.59
N LEU A 323 -19.20 13.45 6.20
CA LEU A 323 -18.21 14.11 7.01
C LEU A 323 -18.91 15.10 7.96
N ARG A 324 -18.80 14.89 9.27
CA ARG A 324 -19.56 15.64 10.27
C ARG A 324 -18.70 16.66 11.00
N ALA A 325 -19.30 17.80 11.34
CA ALA A 325 -18.70 18.78 12.23
C ALA A 325 -18.62 18.28 13.69
N ASP A 326 -19.56 17.41 14.09
CA ASP A 326 -19.55 16.67 15.36
C ASP A 326 -19.62 15.16 15.05
N PRO A 327 -18.49 14.45 15.12
CA PRO A 327 -18.42 13.03 14.78
C PRO A 327 -18.95 12.10 15.89
N GLY A 328 -19.23 12.61 17.10
CA GLY A 328 -19.72 11.79 18.21
C GLY A 328 -18.85 10.56 18.48
N SER A 329 -19.46 9.36 18.42
CA SER A 329 -18.78 8.07 18.63
C SER A 329 -17.74 7.71 17.55
N ASP A 330 -17.74 8.42 16.42
CA ASP A 330 -16.77 8.21 15.34
C ASP A 330 -15.57 9.16 15.41
N ALA A 331 -15.46 9.96 16.48
CA ALA A 331 -14.31 10.82 16.72
C ALA A 331 -13.02 10.00 16.83
N ILE A 332 -11.95 10.46 16.18
CA ILE A 332 -10.60 9.91 16.34
C ILE A 332 -9.80 10.87 17.22
N GLY A 333 -9.16 10.35 18.26
CA GLY A 333 -8.38 11.15 19.20
C GLY A 333 -7.52 10.29 20.13
N LEU A 334 -6.77 10.96 21.01
CA LEU A 334 -5.98 10.26 22.02
C LEU A 334 -6.84 9.93 23.24
N VAL A 335 -6.67 8.71 23.76
CA VAL A 335 -7.07 8.33 25.12
C VAL A 335 -5.80 8.00 25.89
N GLY A 336 -5.40 8.90 26.79
CA GLY A 336 -4.03 8.92 27.30
C GLY A 336 -3.05 9.20 26.16
N ASP A 337 -2.11 8.29 25.96
CA ASP A 337 -1.14 8.39 24.86
C ASP A 337 -1.54 7.59 23.62
N GLN A 338 -2.59 6.77 23.66
CA GLN A 338 -2.92 5.89 22.54
C GLN A 338 -3.96 6.51 21.63
N LEU A 339 -3.75 6.43 20.31
CA LEU A 339 -4.75 6.81 19.33
C LEU A 339 -5.90 5.81 19.33
N VAL A 340 -7.11 6.29 19.62
CA VAL A 340 -8.33 5.50 19.51
C VAL A 340 -8.98 5.80 18.18
N VAL A 341 -9.14 4.74 17.37
CA VAL A 341 -9.87 4.77 16.10
C VAL A 341 -11.09 3.88 16.24
N PRO A 342 -12.32 4.44 16.19
CA PRO A 342 -13.56 3.67 16.23
C PRO A 342 -13.57 2.55 15.18
N GLN A 343 -13.96 1.34 15.61
CA GLN A 343 -14.16 0.21 14.69
C GLN A 343 -15.45 0.40 13.92
#